data_AF-A0A7W0PZG2-F1
#
_entry.id   AF-A0A7W0PZG2-F1
#
_cell.length_a   1.000
_cell.length_b   1.000
_cell.length_c   1.000
_cell.angle_alpha   90.00
_cell.angle_beta   90.00
_cell.angle_gamma   90.00
#
_symmetry.space_group_name_H-M   'P 1'
#
loop_
_entity.id
_entity.type
_entity.pdbx_description
1 polymer ?
#
loop_
_entity_poly.entity_id
_entity_poly.type
_entity_poly.pdbx_seq_one_letter_code
_entity_poly.pdbx_strand_id
1 'polypeptide(L)' 'RLRPELPGGVGGATRTGSLKCLHAHAAFALARPGYELGRRIVSEVEPLWPTDLCCLDEAD' A
#
# COMPACT_ATOMS: atom_id res chain seq x y z
N ARG A 1 6.88 -11.13 -14.54
CA ARG A 1 6.21 -11.26 -13.23
C ARG A 1 7.12 -10.62 -12.18
N LEU A 2 6.94 -9.32 -11.89
CA LEU A 2 7.74 -8.58 -10.92
C LEU A 2 6.91 -8.42 -9.64
N ARG A 3 7.01 -9.37 -8.71
CA ARG A 3 6.74 -9.07 -7.31
C ARG A 3 8.08 -9.17 -6.58
N PRO A 4 8.91 -8.11 -6.59
CA PRO A 4 10.12 -8.14 -5.80
C PRO A 4 9.72 -8.38 -4.34
N GLU A 5 10.24 -9.46 -3.76
CA GLU A 5 10.20 -9.66 -2.31
C GLU A 5 11.19 -8.66 -1.70
N LEU A 6 10.69 -7.48 -1.33
CA LEU A 6 11.50 -6.50 -0.64
C LEU A 6 11.53 -6.87 0.84
N PRO A 7 12.70 -7.11 1.45
CA PRO A 7 12.81 -7.32 2.89
C PRO A 7 12.50 -5.99 3.60
N GLY A 8 11.25 -5.78 3.97
CA GLY A 8 10.79 -4.56 4.60
C GLY A 8 9.30 -4.57 4.91
N GLY A 9 8.89 -3.69 5.81
CA GLY A 9 7.48 -3.42 6.11
C GLY A 9 6.84 -2.51 5.05
N VAL A 10 5.93 -1.65 5.51
CA VAL A 10 5.18 -0.71 4.67
C VAL A 10 6.10 0.13 3.78
N GLY A 11 5.91 0.07 2.46
CA GLY A 11 6.72 0.82 1.49
C GLY A 11 8.24 0.59 1.62
N GLY A 12 8.64 -0.64 1.94
CA GLY A 12 10.05 -1.02 2.11
C GLY A 12 10.71 -0.49 3.39
N ALA A 13 9.93 -0.06 4.39
CA ALA A 13 10.48 0.42 5.67
C ALA A 13 11.22 -0.70 6.44
N THR A 14 12.48 -0.47 6.79
CA THR A 14 13.28 -1.41 7.60
C THR A 14 13.54 -0.92 9.02
N ARG A 15 13.32 0.38 9.29
CA ARG A 15 13.46 0.99 10.63
C ARG A 15 12.10 1.21 11.29
N THR A 16 11.96 0.74 12.52
CA THR A 16 10.82 1.03 13.39
C THR A 16 10.67 2.54 13.65
N GLY A 17 9.44 3.02 13.70
CA GLY A 17 9.13 4.44 13.93
C GLY A 17 9.33 5.36 12.72
N SER A 18 9.63 4.83 11.53
CA SER A 18 9.56 5.63 10.30
C SER A 18 8.10 5.85 9.89
N LEU A 19 7.75 7.10 9.59
CA LEU A 19 6.43 7.43 9.06
C LEU A 19 6.40 7.18 7.56
N LYS A 20 5.35 6.53 7.09
CA LYS A 20 5.06 6.32 5.66
C LYS A 20 3.74 6.98 5.31
N CYS A 21 3.58 7.30 4.02
CA CYS A 21 2.32 7.85 3.54
C CYS A 21 1.17 6.85 3.67
N LEU A 22 -0.05 7.36 3.83
CA LEU A 22 -1.27 6.55 3.89
C LEU A 22 -1.40 5.60 2.68
N HIS A 23 -0.98 6.03 1.47
CA HIS A 23 -0.98 5.18 0.27
C HIS A 23 -0.11 3.93 0.43
N ALA A 24 1.08 4.05 1.02
CA ALA A 24 1.94 2.89 1.24
C ALA A 24 1.30 1.91 2.24
N HIS A 25 0.63 2.42 3.27
CA HIS A 25 -0.11 1.60 4.22
C HIS A 25 -1.30 0.88 3.58
N ALA A 26 -2.07 1.58 2.74
CA ALA A 26 -3.18 0.99 1.99
C ALA A 26 -2.70 -0.12 1.04
N ALA A 27 -1.67 0.15 0.24
CA ALA A 27 -1.08 -0.84 -0.67
C ALA A 27 -0.55 -2.08 0.08
N PHE A 28 0.13 -1.88 1.22
CA PHE A 28 0.61 -2.97 2.05
C PHE A 28 -0.55 -3.79 2.66
N ALA A 29 -1.63 -3.14 3.08
CA ALA A 29 -2.82 -3.80 3.62
C ALA A 29 -3.48 -4.73 2.59
N LEU A 30 -3.60 -4.27 1.34
CA LEU A 30 -4.17 -5.05 0.24
C LEU A 30 -3.31 -6.28 -0.09
N ALA A 31 -1.99 -6.22 0.14
CA ALA A 31 -1.07 -7.32 -0.10
C ALA A 31 -0.88 -8.26 1.12
N ARG A 32 -1.24 -7.82 2.33
CA ARG A 32 -0.97 -8.56 3.58
C ARG A 32 -2.23 -8.64 4.48
N PRO A 33 -3.02 -9.72 4.36
CA PRO A 33 -4.15 -9.97 5.25
C PRO A 33 -3.75 -9.92 6.73
N GLY A 34 -4.61 -9.34 7.57
CA GLY A 34 -4.39 -9.21 9.01
C GLY A 34 -3.71 -7.93 9.48
N TYR A 35 -3.29 -7.03 8.58
CA TYR A 35 -2.77 -5.72 8.97
C TYR A 35 -3.92 -4.76 9.37
N GLU A 36 -4.25 -4.72 10.67
CA GLU A 36 -5.45 -4.04 11.17
C GLU A 36 -5.52 -2.54 10.85
N LEU A 37 -4.44 -1.79 11.12
CA LEU A 37 -4.38 -0.36 10.78
C LEU A 37 -4.59 -0.15 9.28
N GLY A 38 -3.98 -0.99 8.46
CA GLY A 38 -4.17 -0.98 7.02
C GLY A 38 -5.63 -1.21 6.59
N ARG A 39 -6.31 -2.16 7.24
CA ARG A 39 -7.74 -2.43 6.98
C ARG A 39 -8.61 -1.21 7.29
N ARG A 40 -8.33 -0.51 8.40
CA ARG A 40 -9.04 0.72 8.79
C ARG A 40 -8.76 1.87 7.82
N ILE A 41 -7.53 2.01 7.34
CA ILE A 41 -7.19 3.01 6.32
C ILE A 41 -8.00 2.74 5.04
N VAL A 42 -8.00 1.49 4.56
CA VAL A 42 -8.72 1.10 3.33
C VAL A 42 -10.24 1.33 3.44
N SER A 43 -10.84 1.12 4.61
CA SER A 43 -12.30 1.33 4.78
C SER A 43 -12.75 2.79 4.73
N GLU A 44 -11.83 3.74 4.92
CA GLU A 44 -12.14 5.18 4.91
C GLU A 44 -11.85 5.84 3.55
N VAL A 45 -11.21 5.13 2.62
CA VAL A 45 -10.79 5.70 1.33
C VAL A 45 -11.84 5.43 0.26
N GLU A 46 -12.42 6.50 -0.28
CA GLU A 46 -13.35 6.49 -1.42
C GLU A 46 -12.98 7.64 -2.39
N PRO A 47 -12.70 7.36 -3.69
CA PRO A 47 -12.57 6.03 -4.29
C PRO A 47 -11.26 5.35 -3.85
N LEU A 48 -11.29 4.02 -3.70
CA LEU A 48 -10.11 3.24 -3.28
C LEU A 48 -8.92 3.41 -4.24
N TRP A 49 -9.20 3.66 -5.51
CA TRP A 49 -8.21 3.84 -6.56
C TRP A 49 -8.34 5.24 -7.15
N PRO A 50 -7.22 5.93 -7.43
CA PRO A 50 -7.25 7.19 -8.15
C PRO A 50 -7.93 7.00 -9.51
N THR A 51 -8.81 7.92 -9.89
CA THR A 51 -9.39 7.95 -11.23
C THR A 51 -8.35 8.31 -12.29
N ASP A 52 -7.35 9.10 -11.90
CA ASP A 52 -6.37 9.70 -12.80
C ASP A 52 -5.09 8.85 -12.81
N LEU A 53 -5.20 7.57 -13.18
CA LEU A 53 -4.16 6.58 -13.56
C LEU A 53 -2.79 6.56 -12.80
N CYS A 54 -2.58 7.31 -11.72
CA CYS A 54 -1.26 7.51 -11.12
C CYS A 54 -0.73 6.28 -10.36
N CYS A 55 -1.58 5.27 -10.18
CA CYS A 55 -1.27 4.00 -9.52
C CYS A 55 -1.63 2.77 -10.37
N LEU A 56 -2.05 3.00 -11.62
CA LEU A 56 -2.25 1.96 -12.62
C LEU A 56 -1.09 2.11 -13.62
N ASP A 57 -0.37 1.03 -13.93
CA ASP A 57 0.44 1.05 -15.14
C ASP A 57 -0.52 1.26 -16.32
N GLU A 58 -0.17 2.11 -17.28
CA GLU A 58 -0.84 2.17 -18.59
C GLU A 58 -0.89 0.71 -19.10
N ALA A 59 -2.07 0.10 -19.05
CA ALA A 59 -2.23 -1.29 -19.43
C ALA A 59 -2.08 -1.40 -20.96
N ASP A 60 -0.98 -2.00 -21.42
CA ASP A 60 -0.95 -2.72 -22.70
C ASP A 60 -1.73 -4.05 -22.57
#